data_AF-A0A942GVN1-F1
#
_entry.id   AF-A0A942GVN1-F1
#
_cell.length_a   1.000
_cell.length_b   1.000
_cell.length_c   1.000
_cell.angle_alpha   90.00
_cell.angle_beta   90.00
_cell.angle_gamma   90.00
#
_symmetry.space_group_name_H-M   'P 1'
#
loop_
_entity.id
_entity.type
_entity.pdbx_description
1 polymer ?
#
loop_
_entity_poly.entity_id
_entity_poly.type
_entity_poly.pdbx_seq_one_letter_code
_entity_poly.pdbx_strand_id
1 'polypeptide(L)' 'MEIGERDNSEGLPRDRLIAYLRDARRIAFARRAGYCLLCRRKSVNEAALCGSCYSQLTEEEFGVAQRYLSGVGP' A
#
# COMPACT_ATOMS: atom_id res chain seq x y z
N MET A 1 2.10 0.47 -23.38
CA MET A 1 1.91 1.48 -22.31
C MET A 1 2.56 0.89 -21.08
N GLU A 2 3.78 1.32 -20.79
CA GLU A 2 4.55 0.79 -19.66
C GLU A 2 3.91 1.27 -18.36
N ILE A 3 3.44 0.32 -17.55
CA ILE A 3 2.91 0.60 -16.20
C ILE A 3 4.12 0.66 -15.26
N GLY A 4 4.76 1.82 -15.27
CA GLY A 4 5.75 2.31 -14.34
C GLY A 4 5.67 3.83 -14.50
N GLU A 5 5.64 4.65 -13.47
CA GLU A 5 6.64 4.71 -12.44
C GLU A 5 6.02 5.56 -11.33
N ARG A 6 5.99 5.02 -10.11
CA ARG A 6 6.10 5.80 -8.86
C ARG A 6 5.57 7.25 -8.90
N ASP A 7 4.37 7.47 -8.35
CA ASP A 7 3.84 8.83 -8.06
C ASP A 7 4.81 9.67 -7.20
N ASN A 8 5.74 9.01 -6.49
CA ASN A 8 6.84 9.62 -5.76
C ASN A 8 8.07 8.71 -5.87
N SER A 9 9.24 9.25 -6.21
CA SER A 9 10.50 8.48 -6.30
C SER A 9 10.92 7.83 -4.97
N GLU A 10 10.45 8.35 -3.83
CA GLU A 10 10.59 7.75 -2.50
C GLU A 10 9.48 6.73 -2.15
N GLY A 11 8.45 6.65 -2.99
CA GLY A 11 7.37 5.67 -2.90
C GLY A 11 7.80 4.28 -3.34
N LEU A 12 7.04 3.28 -2.92
CA LEU A 12 7.19 1.89 -3.32
C LEU A 12 6.78 1.75 -4.80
N PRO A 13 7.62 1.10 -5.64
CA PRO A 13 7.22 0.69 -6.97
C PRO A 13 5.94 -0.16 -6.92
N ARG A 14 4.99 0.11 -7.81
CA ARG A 14 3.66 -0.51 -7.76
C ARG A 14 3.70 -2.03 -8.00
N ASP A 15 4.59 -2.48 -8.88
CA ASP A 15 4.92 -3.89 -9.12
C ASP A 15 5.35 -4.64 -7.84
N ARG A 16 5.84 -3.92 -6.82
CA ARG A 16 6.23 -4.50 -5.53
C ARG A 16 5.15 -4.42 -4.46
N LEU A 17 4.01 -3.80 -4.74
CA LEU A 17 2.97 -3.54 -3.73
C LEU A 17 2.46 -4.82 -3.08
N ILE A 18 2.10 -5.83 -3.88
CA ILE A 18 1.59 -7.11 -3.36
C ILE A 18 2.61 -7.80 -2.46
N ALA A 19 3.89 -7.86 -2.89
CA ALA A 19 4.95 -8.44 -2.09
C ALA A 19 5.12 -7.70 -0.74
N TYR A 20 4.95 -6.39 -0.74
CA TYR A 20 5.03 -5.56 0.46
C TYR A 20 3.80 -5.73 1.37
N LEU A 21 2.60 -5.79 0.79
CA LEU A 21 1.35 -6.08 1.50
C LEU A 21 1.37 -7.48 2.13
N ARG A 22 2.13 -8.44 1.61
CA ARG A 22 2.29 -9.76 2.25
C ARG A 22 3.25 -9.77 3.45
N ASP A 23 4.04 -8.72 3.66
CA ASP A 23 4.95 -8.62 4.80
C ASP A 23 4.34 -7.74 5.91
N ALA A 24 3.70 -8.41 6.88
CA ALA A 24 3.05 -7.76 8.02
C ALA A 24 3.96 -6.77 8.76
N ARG A 25 5.26 -7.08 8.88
CA ARG A 25 6.22 -6.23 9.62
C ARG A 25 6.43 -4.91 8.90
N ARG A 26 6.53 -4.96 7.58
CA ARG A 26 6.69 -3.77 6.75
C ARG A 26 5.44 -2.91 6.74
N ILE A 27 4.25 -3.51 6.73
CA ILE A 27 2.99 -2.78 6.87
C ILE A 27 2.89 -2.11 8.24
N ALA A 28 3.17 -2.83 9.32
CA ALA A 28 3.19 -2.25 10.66
C ALA A 28 4.16 -1.07 10.77
N PHE A 29 5.36 -1.19 10.19
CA PHE A 29 6.33 -0.10 10.14
C PHE A 29 5.80 1.11 9.35
N ALA A 30 5.27 0.90 8.15
CA ALA A 30 4.76 1.97 7.31
C ALA A 30 3.54 2.68 7.92
N ARG A 31 2.63 1.92 8.55
CA ARG A 31 1.51 2.46 9.33
C ARG A 31 1.99 3.33 10.48
N ARG A 32 2.98 2.85 11.24
CA ARG A 32 3.57 3.61 12.36
C ARG A 32 4.23 4.90 11.88
N ALA A 33 4.84 4.88 10.71
CA ALA A 33 5.39 6.07 10.07
C ALA A 33 4.30 7.03 9.56
N GLY A 34 3.07 6.54 9.32
CA GLY A 34 1.91 7.36 8.94
C GLY A 34 1.93 7.84 7.48
N TYR A 35 2.75 7.22 6.62
CA TYR A 35 2.93 7.63 5.23
C TYR A 35 2.52 6.51 4.26
N CYS A 36 1.89 6.91 3.16
CA CYS A 36 1.44 6.01 2.10
C CYS A 36 2.64 5.28 1.48
N LEU A 37 2.51 3.97 1.30
CA LEU A 37 3.54 3.16 0.67
C LEU A 37 3.84 3.62 -0.76
N LEU A 38 2.83 3.99 -1.54
CA LEU A 38 3.01 4.30 -2.96
C LEU A 38 3.42 5.75 -3.22
N CYS A 39 2.85 6.71 -2.48
CA CYS A 39 3.02 8.14 -2.78
C CYS A 39 3.54 8.98 -1.61
N ARG A 40 3.80 8.37 -0.44
CA ARG A 40 4.27 9.03 0.79
C ARG A 40 3.35 10.11 1.37
N ARG A 41 2.11 10.27 0.87
CA ARG A 41 1.11 11.14 1.50
C ARG A 41 0.79 10.68 2.92
N LYS A 42 0.50 11.64 3.81
CA LYS A 42 0.02 11.38 5.18
C LYS A 42 -1.42 10.83 5.16
N SER A 43 -1.87 10.36 6.32
CA SER A 43 -3.23 9.83 6.55
C SER A 43 -3.50 8.56 5.75
N VAL A 44 -3.02 7.44 6.30
CA VAL A 44 -3.12 6.11 5.69
C VAL A 44 -4.09 5.21 6.44
N ASN A 45 -4.63 4.21 5.74
CA ASN A 45 -5.42 3.13 6.30
C ASN A 45 -4.56 2.01 6.89
N GLU A 46 -5.21 0.92 7.29
CA GLU A 46 -4.64 -0.30 7.86
C GLU A 46 -3.67 -1.02 6.91
N ALA A 47 -3.75 -0.77 5.60
CA ALA A 47 -2.82 -1.29 4.60
C ALA A 47 -1.67 -0.31 4.29
N ALA A 48 -1.50 0.75 5.10
CA ALA A 48 -0.54 1.84 4.88
C ALA A 48 -0.68 2.53 3.51
N LEU A 49 -1.93 2.66 3.02
CA LEU A 49 -2.27 3.37 1.79
C LEU A 49 -3.16 4.57 2.09
N CYS A 50 -2.94 5.70 1.41
CA CYS A 50 -3.87 6.82 1.45
C CYS A 50 -5.13 6.51 0.63
N GLY A 51 -6.22 7.25 0.85
CA GLY A 51 -7.50 7.01 0.15
C GLY A 51 -7.40 6.99 -1.37
N SER A 52 -6.57 7.87 -1.95
CA SER A 52 -6.37 7.95 -3.41
C SER A 52 -5.59 6.78 -3.99
N CYS A 53 -4.56 6.29 -3.28
CA CYS A 53 -3.82 5.10 -3.73
C CYS A 53 -4.64 3.83 -3.52
N TYR A 54 -5.46 3.79 -2.46
CA TYR A 54 -6.34 2.67 -2.16
C TYR A 54 -7.48 2.54 -3.20
N SER A 55 -8.07 3.64 -3.64
CA SER A 55 -9.14 3.61 -4.67
C SER A 55 -8.65 3.20 -6.06
N GLN A 56 -7.34 3.24 -6.29
CA GLN A 56 -6.74 2.89 -7.58
C GLN A 56 -6.27 1.45 -7.64
N LEU A 57 -6.36 0.67 -6.55
CA LEU A 57 -5.88 -0.72 -6.50
C LEU A 57 -6.55 -1.58 -7.57
N THR A 58 -5.76 -2.50 -8.15
CA THR A 58 -6.31 -3.58 -8.97
C THR A 58 -7.08 -4.56 -8.08
N GLU A 59 -7.91 -5.42 -8.67
CA GLU A 59 -8.67 -6.44 -7.92
C GLU A 59 -7.74 -7.33 -7.09
N GLU A 60 -6.59 -7.72 -7.64
CA GLU A 60 -5.58 -8.51 -6.93
C GLU A 60 -4.97 -7.76 -5.73
N GLU A 61 -4.55 -6.52 -5.93
CA GLU A 61 -3.99 -5.69 -4.86
C GLU A 61 -5.03 -5.42 -3.76
N PHE A 62 -6.28 -5.16 -4.17
CA PHE A 62 -7.41 -4.92 -3.28
C PHE A 62 -7.69 -6.12 -2.38
N GLY A 63 -7.71 -7.33 -2.94
CA GLY A 63 -7.94 -8.56 -2.16
C GLY A 63 -6.92 -8.74 -1.02
N VAL A 64 -5.64 -8.42 -1.26
CA VAL A 64 -4.62 -8.49 -0.21
C VAL A 64 -4.76 -7.34 0.79
N ALA A 65 -4.98 -6.11 0.31
CA ALA A 65 -5.13 -4.93 1.17
C ALA A 65 -6.37 -5.01 2.08
N GLN A 66 -7.47 -5.59 1.59
CA GLN A 66 -8.74 -5.71 2.33
C GLN A 66 -8.59 -6.53 3.61
N ARG A 67 -7.72 -7.55 3.62
CA ARG A 67 -7.47 -8.38 4.81
C ARG A 67 -6.94 -7.57 6.01
N TYR A 68 -6.21 -6.50 5.74
CA TYR A 68 -5.75 -5.57 6.77
C TYR A 68 -6.88 -4.72 7.34
N LEU A 69 -7.81 -4.27 6.51
CA LEU A 69 -8.97 -3.47 6.93
C LEU A 69 -9.97 -4.29 7.75
N SER A 70 -10.07 -5.60 7.49
CA SER A 70 -10.88 -6.52 8.29
C SER A 70 -10.22 -6.98 9.59
N GLY A 71 -9.00 -6.51 9.90
CA GLY A 71 -8.28 -6.88 11.13
C GLY A 71 -7.71 -8.29 11.14
N VAL A 72 -7.74 -9.01 10.01
CA VAL A 72 -7.21 -10.38 9.86
C VAL A 72 -5.68 -10.37 9.72
N GLY A 73 -5.13 -9.32 9.11
CA GLY A 73 -3.72 -9.29 8.69
C GLY A 73 -3.51 -10.00 7.34
N PRO A 74 -2.25 -10.11 6.85
CA PRO A 74 -1.96 -10.66 5.53
C PRO A 74 -2.36 -12.12 5.33
#